data_AF-A0A183ILS1-F1
#
_entry.id   AF-A0A183ILS1-F1
#
_cell.length_a   1.000
_cell.length_b   1.000
_cell.length_c   1.000
_cell.angle_alpha   90.00
_cell.angle_beta   90.00
_cell.angle_gamma   90.00
#
_symmetry.space_group_name_H-M   'P 1'
#
loop_
_entity.id
_entity.type
_entity.pdbx_description
1 polymer ?
#
loop_
_entity_poly.entity_id
_entity_poly.type
_entity_poly.pdbx_seq_one_letter_code
_entity_poly.pdbx_strand_id
1 'polypeptide(L)'
;MIAVSVCLTYPVQFYVPFSIVEEYIKKKYSDSWLKQRVIEYVARIGIVLLTFFFAELIPHLGLFISLVGSLAGACLALVFPAIIDTICEYDGRFWEIHYVLIVFRNFCFFILGILGLVVGTALSIRDIVNAFE
;
A
#
# COMPACT_ATOMS: atom_id res chain seq x y z
N MET A 1 -2.31 5.37 -27.26
CA MET A 1 -3.25 5.96 -26.29
C MET A 1 -2.85 5.67 -24.84
N ILE A 2 -2.57 4.41 -24.47
CA ILE A 2 -2.18 4.02 -23.09
C ILE A 2 -0.95 4.79 -22.59
N ALA A 3 0.09 4.96 -23.42
CA ALA A 3 1.30 5.70 -23.03
C ALA A 3 1.02 7.16 -22.61
N VAL A 4 0.14 7.86 -23.33
CA VAL A 4 -0.22 9.25 -23.00
C VAL A 4 -0.98 9.29 -21.67
N SER A 5 -1.92 8.37 -21.44
CA SER A 5 -2.62 8.25 -20.16
C SER A 5 -1.65 7.96 -19.01
N VAL A 6 -0.73 7.02 -19.17
CA VAL A 6 0.27 6.69 -18.14
C VAL A 6 1.18 7.88 -17.85
N CYS A 7 1.67 8.58 -18.87
CA CYS A 7 2.48 9.80 -18.69
C CYS A 7 1.73 10.89 -17.90
N LEU A 8 0.43 11.04 -18.12
CA LEU A 8 -0.39 12.02 -17.40
C LEU A 8 -0.74 11.57 -15.97
N THR A 9 -0.98 10.27 -15.75
CA THR A 9 -1.38 9.75 -14.43
C THR A 9 -0.18 9.51 -13.50
N TYR A 10 1.01 9.25 -14.04
CA TYR A 10 2.20 8.97 -13.23
C TYR A 10 2.50 10.06 -12.20
N PRO A 11 2.57 11.38 -12.53
CA PRO A 11 2.81 12.42 -11.53
C PRO A 11 1.75 12.48 -10.43
N VAL A 12 0.48 12.18 -10.78
CA VAL A 12 -0.65 12.23 -9.85
C VAL A 12 -0.55 11.11 -8.81
N GLN A 13 -0.16 9.90 -9.22
CA GLN A 13 0.01 8.76 -8.30
C GLN A 13 1.12 9.00 -7.27
N PHE A 14 2.19 9.71 -7.65
CA PHE A 14 3.32 10.02 -6.76
C PHE A 14 3.12 11.27 -5.89
N TYR A 15 2.01 12.00 -6.05
CA TYR A 15 1.74 13.21 -5.27
C TYR A 15 1.70 12.93 -3.75
N VAL A 16 0.92 11.92 -3.33
CA VAL A 16 0.74 11.60 -1.90
C VAL A 16 2.02 11.03 -1.27
N PRO A 17 2.73 10.06 -1.87
CA PRO A 17 4.01 9.60 -1.31
C PRO A 17 5.05 10.73 -1.19
N PHE A 18 5.15 11.60 -2.18
CA PHE A 18 6.11 12.71 -2.13
C PHE A 18 5.78 13.75 -1.08
N SER A 19 4.50 14.08 -0.86
CA SER A 19 4.13 15.02 0.20
C SER A 19 4.48 14.46 1.60
N ILE A 20 4.25 13.17 1.84
CA ILE A 20 4.61 12.51 3.09
C ILE A 20 6.14 12.51 3.31
N VAL A 21 6.90 12.17 2.26
CA VAL A 21 8.38 12.16 2.32
C VAL A 21 8.91 13.57 2.57
N GLU A 22 8.36 14.58 1.92
CA GLU A 22 8.74 15.98 2.07
C GLU A 22 8.48 16.48 3.51
N GLU A 23 7.31 16.20 4.08
CA GLU A 23 6.99 16.54 5.47
C GLU A 23 7.94 15.85 6.46
N TYR A 24 8.25 14.58 6.23
CA TYR A 24 9.19 13.83 7.06
C TYR A 24 10.61 14.43 7.02
N ILE A 25 11.10 14.80 5.83
CA ILE A 25 12.40 15.44 5.65
C ILE A 25 12.43 16.82 6.33
N LYS A 26 11.38 17.63 6.16
CA LYS A 26 11.26 18.95 6.80
C LYS A 26 11.33 18.84 8.32
N LYS A 27 10.61 17.87 8.90
CA LYS A 27 10.59 17.63 10.35
C LYS A 27 11.96 17.17 10.88
N LYS A 28 12.70 16.37 10.10
CA LYS A 28 13.99 15.79 10.52
C LYS A 28 15.18 16.73 10.32
N TYR A 29 15.16 17.58 9.29
CA TYR A 29 16.29 18.42 8.92
C TYR A 29 15.93 19.92 8.92
N SER A 30 15.29 20.42 9.99
CA SER A 30 14.82 21.80 10.07
C SER A 30 15.92 22.87 10.00
N ASP A 31 17.18 22.53 10.27
CA ASP A 31 18.26 23.51 10.48
C ASP A 31 18.96 24.00 9.22
N SER A 32 18.70 23.44 8.03
CA SER A 32 19.45 23.82 6.82
C SER A 32 18.64 23.67 5.54
N TRP A 33 18.21 24.81 4.97
CA TRP A 33 17.42 24.89 3.74
C TRP A 33 18.09 24.20 2.54
N LEU A 34 19.41 24.32 2.40
CA LEU A 34 20.19 23.67 1.34
C LEU A 34 20.17 22.14 1.46
N LYS A 35 20.34 21.61 2.69
CA LYS A 35 20.34 20.16 2.93
C LYS A 35 18.95 19.57 2.71
N GLN A 36 17.89 20.26 3.12
CA GLN A 36 16.51 19.84 2.88
C GLN A 36 16.24 19.65 1.38
N ARG A 37 16.55 20.66 0.56
CA ARG A 37 16.32 20.61 -0.88
C ARG A 37 17.10 19.49 -1.55
N VAL A 38 18.38 19.32 -1.20
CA VAL A 38 19.22 18.25 -1.76
C VAL A 38 18.64 16.87 -1.41
N ILE A 39 18.29 16.63 -0.14
CA ILE A 39 17.72 15.35 0.29
C ILE A 39 16.37 15.08 -0.39
N GLU A 40 15.54 16.10 -0.55
CA GLU A 40 14.26 15.97 -1.25
C GLU A 40 14.44 15.58 -2.73
N TYR A 41 15.33 16.25 -3.46
CA TYR A 41 15.62 15.88 -4.85
C TYR A 41 16.19 14.47 -4.96
N VAL A 42 17.10 14.09 -4.06
CA VAL A 42 17.66 12.72 -4.03
C VAL A 42 16.58 11.70 -3.75
N ALA A 43 15.67 11.95 -2.81
CA ALA A 43 14.56 11.04 -2.52
C ALA A 43 13.59 10.90 -3.71
N ARG A 44 13.25 12.01 -4.38
CA ARG A 44 12.40 12.00 -5.58
C ARG A 44 13.05 11.19 -6.72
N ILE A 45 14.33 11.45 -7.00
CA ILE A 45 15.09 10.71 -8.03
C ILE A 45 15.19 9.22 -7.64
N GLY A 46 15.48 8.91 -6.38
CA GLY A 46 15.58 7.54 -5.89
C GLY A 46 14.28 6.74 -6.08
N ILE A 47 13.13 7.34 -5.80
CA ILE A 47 11.82 6.69 -6.00
C ILE A 47 11.56 6.43 -7.49
N VAL A 48 11.91 7.37 -8.38
CA VAL A 48 11.76 7.17 -9.83
C VAL A 48 12.75 6.13 -10.37
N LEU A 49 13.99 6.10 -9.89
CA LEU A 49 14.96 5.06 -10.28
C LEU A 49 14.51 3.67 -9.84
N LEU A 50 13.88 3.56 -8.66
CA LEU A 50 13.32 2.31 -8.19
C LEU A 50 12.22 1.78 -9.12
N THR A 51 11.37 2.65 -9.69
CA THR A 51 10.34 2.20 -10.65
C THR A 51 10.96 1.73 -11.96
N PHE A 52 12.02 2.37 -12.44
CA PHE A 52 12.79 1.87 -13.59
C PHE A 52 13.42 0.50 -13.31
N PHE A 53 13.94 0.29 -12.11
CA PHE A 53 14.50 -1.00 -11.72
C PHE A 53 13.43 -2.12 -11.72
N PHE A 54 12.25 -1.83 -11.18
CA PHE A 54 11.12 -2.78 -11.26
C PHE A 54 10.65 -3.04 -12.70
N ALA A 55 10.71 -2.03 -13.57
CA ALA A 55 10.36 -2.21 -14.97
C ALA A 55 11.29 -3.18 -15.70
N GLU A 56 12.59 -3.19 -15.36
CA GLU A 56 13.57 -4.13 -15.92
C GLU A 56 13.41 -5.54 -15.33
N LEU A 57 13.13 -5.65 -14.02
CA LEU A 57 13.04 -6.94 -13.32
C LEU A 57 11.77 -7.74 -13.63
N ILE A 58 10.68 -7.11 -14.06
CA ILE A 58 9.35 -7.75 -14.14
C ILE A 58 8.98 -7.98 -15.62
N PRO A 59 9.28 -9.14 -16.21
CA PRO A 59 8.89 -9.46 -17.58
C PRO A 59 7.38 -9.69 -17.75
N HIS A 60 6.68 -10.10 -16.67
CA HIS A 60 5.25 -10.41 -16.66
C HIS A 60 4.45 -9.46 -15.73
N LEU A 61 4.19 -8.24 -16.21
CA LEU A 61 3.48 -7.20 -15.45
C LEU A 61 2.10 -7.63 -14.94
N GLY A 62 1.33 -8.42 -15.70
CA GLY A 62 -0.01 -8.85 -15.29
C GLY A 62 -0.01 -9.70 -14.01
N LEU A 63 0.95 -10.61 -13.89
CA LEU A 63 1.11 -11.46 -12.71
C LEU A 63 1.54 -10.64 -11.49
N PHE A 64 2.42 -9.67 -11.70
CA PHE A 64 2.83 -8.75 -10.64
C PHE A 64 1.70 -7.83 -10.18
N ILE A 65 0.89 -7.30 -11.10
CA ILE A 65 -0.29 -6.49 -10.78
C ILE A 65 -1.30 -7.32 -9.97
N SER A 66 -1.49 -8.60 -10.32
CA SER A 66 -2.33 -9.53 -9.55
C SER A 66 -1.77 -9.80 -8.14
N LEU A 67 -0.45 -10.00 -8.02
CA LEU A 67 0.20 -10.23 -6.73
C LEU A 67 0.09 -9.00 -5.82
N VAL A 68 0.49 -7.83 -6.30
CA VAL A 68 0.45 -6.59 -5.51
C VAL A 68 -1.00 -6.20 -5.24
N GLY A 69 -1.91 -6.38 -6.20
CA GLY A 69 -3.33 -6.10 -6.04
C GLY A 69 -4.01 -7.01 -5.03
N SER A 70 -3.69 -8.31 -5.00
CA SER A 70 -4.27 -9.23 -4.01
C SER A 70 -3.75 -8.96 -2.61
N LEU A 71 -2.45 -8.67 -2.47
CA LEU A 71 -1.83 -8.34 -1.19
C LEU A 71 -2.27 -6.97 -0.67
N ALA A 72 -2.10 -5.91 -1.45
CA ALA A 72 -2.46 -4.55 -1.03
C ALA A 72 -3.97 -4.34 -0.99
N GLY A 73 -4.71 -4.90 -1.94
CA GLY A 73 -6.16 -4.78 -2.02
C GLY A 73 -6.87 -5.41 -0.83
N ALA A 74 -6.48 -6.62 -0.42
CA ALA A 74 -7.04 -7.27 0.76
C ALA A 74 -6.71 -6.49 2.06
N CYS A 75 -5.48 -6.00 2.19
CA CYS A 75 -5.07 -5.19 3.32
C CYS A 75 -5.86 -3.87 3.41
N LEU A 76 -5.97 -3.13 2.30
CA LEU A 76 -6.66 -1.82 2.24
C LEU A 76 -8.17 -1.92 2.31
N ALA A 77 -8.79 -2.94 1.71
CA ALA A 77 -10.24 -3.05 1.66
C ALA A 77 -10.85 -3.65 2.92
N LEU A 78 -10.15 -4.59 3.59
CA LEU A 78 -10.74 -5.38 4.68
C LEU A 78 -9.97 -5.23 6.00
N VAL A 79 -8.63 -5.34 5.96
CA VAL A 79 -7.82 -5.38 7.20
C VAL A 79 -7.71 -4.00 7.85
N PHE A 80 -7.34 -2.97 7.10
CA PHE A 80 -7.19 -1.61 7.65
C PHE A 80 -8.50 -1.04 8.21
N PRO A 81 -9.66 -1.12 7.52
CA PRO A 81 -10.93 -0.65 8.08
C PRO A 81 -11.31 -1.39 9.36
N ALA A 82 -11.14 -2.71 9.41
CA ALA A 82 -11.45 -3.50 10.60
C ALA A 82 -10.57 -3.11 11.80
N ILE A 83 -9.28 -2.85 11.58
CA ILE A 83 -8.37 -2.39 12.65
C ILE A 83 -8.76 -1.00 13.13
N ILE A 84 -8.99 -0.05 12.22
CA ILE A 84 -9.32 1.34 12.57
C ILE A 84 -10.65 1.40 13.32
N ASP A 85 -11.68 0.72 12.85
CA ASP A 85 -13.01 0.68 13.50
C ASP A 85 -12.91 0.07 14.91
N THR A 86 -12.09 -0.96 15.09
CA THR A 86 -11.85 -1.57 16.41
C THR A 86 -11.14 -0.63 17.38
N ILE A 87 -10.20 0.19 16.89
CA ILE A 87 -9.49 1.17 17.73
C ILE A 87 -10.39 2.36 18.06
N CYS A 88 -11.17 2.86 17.10
CA CYS A 88 -12.06 4.00 17.29
C CYS A 88 -13.21 3.71 18.25
N GLU A 89 -13.79 2.51 18.20
CA GLU A 89 -14.91 2.10 19.07
C GLU A 89 -14.44 1.62 20.45
N TYR A 90 -13.15 1.71 20.76
CA TYR A 90 -12.62 1.31 22.06
C TYR A 90 -12.96 2.33 23.14
N ASP A 91 -14.13 2.17 23.78
CA ASP A 91 -14.63 3.06 24.84
C ASP A 91 -14.65 2.39 26.23
N GLY A 92 -13.88 1.30 26.42
CA GLY A 92 -13.72 0.61 27.72
C GLY A 92 -14.98 -0.06 28.31
N ARG A 93 -16.15 0.08 27.65
CA ARG A 93 -17.42 -0.57 28.02
C ARG A 93 -17.57 -1.93 27.33
N PHE A 94 -16.76 -2.90 27.78
CA PHE A 94 -16.67 -4.24 27.20
C PHE A 94 -17.96 -5.08 27.24
N TRP A 95 -18.93 -4.71 28.07
CA TRP A 95 -20.11 -5.53 28.37
C TRP A 95 -21.38 -5.11 27.62
N GLU A 96 -21.32 -4.10 26.77
CA GLU A 96 -22.44 -3.74 25.92
C GLU A 96 -22.55 -4.72 24.73
N ILE A 97 -23.75 -5.27 24.52
CA ILE A 97 -24.04 -6.18 23.39
C ILE A 97 -23.65 -5.53 22.05
N HIS A 98 -23.77 -4.21 21.94
CA HIS A 98 -23.37 -3.43 20.79
C HIS A 98 -21.86 -3.56 20.49
N TYR A 99 -21.02 -3.43 21.53
CA TYR A 99 -19.57 -3.55 21.41
C TYR A 99 -19.15 -4.97 20.98
N VAL A 100 -19.77 -6.00 21.56
CA VAL A 100 -19.50 -7.40 21.18
C VAL A 100 -19.84 -7.67 19.71
N LEU A 101 -20.95 -7.11 19.20
CA LEU A 101 -21.35 -7.24 17.79
C LEU A 101 -20.37 -6.53 16.85
N ILE A 102 -19.86 -5.35 17.21
CA ILE A 102 -18.88 -4.62 16.41
C ILE A 102 -17.56 -5.39 16.35
N VAL A 103 -17.06 -5.85 17.49
CA VAL A 103 -15.82 -6.64 17.55
C VAL A 103 -15.96 -7.92 16.74
N PHE A 104 -17.08 -8.63 16.84
CA PHE A 104 -17.32 -9.84 16.05
C PHE A 104 -17.36 -9.55 14.54
N ARG A 105 -18.07 -8.50 14.11
CA ARG A 105 -18.12 -8.08 12.71
C ARG A 105 -16.72 -7.75 12.18
N ASN A 106 -15.95 -6.97 12.92
CA ASN A 106 -14.61 -6.55 12.52
C ASN A 106 -13.64 -7.74 12.51
N PHE A 107 -13.78 -8.68 13.43
CA PHE A 107 -13.05 -9.94 13.42
C PHE A 107 -13.36 -10.79 12.19
N CYS A 108 -14.63 -10.87 11.77
CA CYS A 108 -15.01 -11.53 10.52
C CYS A 108 -14.36 -10.87 9.29
N PHE A 109 -14.37 -9.53 9.20
CA PHE A 109 -13.70 -8.79 8.13
C PHE A 109 -12.19 -9.04 8.11
N PHE A 110 -11.57 -9.09 9.29
CA PHE A 110 -10.15 -9.39 9.43
C PHE A 110 -9.80 -10.79 8.93
N ILE A 111 -10.58 -11.81 9.32
CA ILE A 111 -10.40 -13.19 8.83
C ILE A 111 -10.58 -13.25 7.32
N LEU A 112 -11.64 -12.63 6.78
CA LEU A 112 -11.87 -12.58 5.33
C LEU A 112 -10.72 -11.88 4.60
N GLY A 113 -10.17 -10.82 5.18
CA GLY A 113 -8.98 -10.13 4.68
C GLY A 113 -7.76 -11.04 4.60
N ILE A 114 -7.47 -11.78 5.67
CA ILE A 114 -6.35 -12.74 5.70
C ILE A 114 -6.59 -13.88 4.69
N LEU A 115 -7.78 -14.45 4.64
CA LEU A 115 -8.10 -15.51 3.68
C LEU A 115 -7.95 -15.02 2.24
N GLY A 116 -8.46 -13.82 1.93
CA GLY A 116 -8.31 -13.19 0.62
C GLY A 116 -6.84 -12.96 0.27
N LEU A 117 -6.03 -12.54 1.25
CA LEU A 117 -4.58 -12.36 1.06
C LEU A 117 -3.88 -13.69 0.81
N VAL A 118 -4.14 -14.73 1.60
CA VAL A 118 -3.51 -16.05 1.44
C VAL A 118 -3.90 -16.69 0.11
N VAL A 119 -5.20 -16.72 -0.21
CA VAL A 119 -5.69 -17.32 -1.46
C VAL A 119 -5.19 -16.52 -2.66
N GLY A 120 -5.29 -15.19 -2.60
CA GLY A 120 -4.86 -14.31 -3.68
C GLY A 120 -3.36 -14.42 -3.96
N THR A 121 -2.53 -14.34 -2.91
CA THR A 121 -1.07 -14.48 -3.05
C THR A 121 -0.67 -15.89 -3.51
N ALA A 122 -1.28 -16.95 -2.99
CA ALA A 122 -1.00 -18.32 -3.42
C ALA A 122 -1.31 -18.55 -4.91
N LEU A 123 -2.44 -18.02 -5.40
CA LEU A 123 -2.79 -18.08 -6.82
C LEU A 123 -1.81 -17.28 -7.67
N SER A 124 -1.51 -16.03 -7.30
CA SER A 124 -0.56 -15.20 -8.04
C SER A 124 0.85 -15.82 -8.07
N ILE A 125 1.33 -16.38 -6.97
CA ILE A 125 2.65 -17.05 -6.90
C ILE A 125 2.66 -18.30 -7.77
N ARG A 126 1.60 -19.13 -7.73
CA ARG A 126 1.50 -20.30 -8.59
C ARG A 126 1.54 -19.92 -10.07
N ASP A 127 0.81 -18.87 -10.44
CA ASP A 127 0.77 -18.39 -11.82
C ASP A 127 2.13 -17.78 -12.24
N ILE A 128 2.86 -17.16 -11.30
CA ILE A 128 4.26 -16.72 -11.52
C ILE A 128 5.15 -17.94 -11.79
N VAL A 129 5.12 -18.96 -10.94
CA VAL A 129 5.97 -20.15 -11.10
C VAL A 129 5.70 -20.84 -12.45
N ASN A 130 4.43 -21.05 -12.80
CA ASN A 130 4.04 -21.66 -14.08
C ASN A 130 4.41 -20.81 -15.31
N ALA A 131 4.58 -19.50 -15.15
CA ALA A 131 5.01 -18.62 -16.24
C ALA A 131 6.53 -18.65 -16.48
N PHE A 132 7.30 -19.16 -15.52
CA PHE A 132 8.76 -19.27 -15.60
C PHE A 132 9.26 -20.71 -15.84
N GLU A 133 8.36 -21.71 -15.85
CA GLU A 133 8.60 -23.06 -16.43
C GLU A 133 8.40 -23.06 -17.95
#